data_AF-A0A2W4MVC3-F1
#
_entry.id   AF-A0A2W4MVC3-F1
#
_cell.length_a   1.000
_cell.length_b   1.000
_cell.length_c   1.000
_cell.angle_alpha   90.00
_cell.angle_beta   90.00
_cell.angle_gamma   90.00
#
_symmetry.space_group_name_H-M   'P 1'
#
loop_
_entity.id
_entity.type
_entity.pdbx_description
1 polymer ?
#
loop_
_entity_poly.entity_id
_entity_poly.type
_entity_poly.pdbx_seq_one_letter_code
_entity_poly.pdbx_strand_id
1 'polypeptide(L)'
;MAKMIPVGLATLALLVGTAGTLLPGLPGLPLMGLAVLAYGWWEGFAAISPGYLAFVAGLIALAMAGEHWARAWGTRRFGGTAWGAWGAVAGSILGLFFLPLGLVAGPFAGAVAGELLAGRRAGQALRAGVGGVVGVLVGTGLNLAAALVILLTFLYRALGGG
;
A
#
# COMPACT_ATOMS: atom_id res chain seq x y z
N MET A 1 -12.75 -30.52 -7.08
CA MET A 1 -13.75 -29.43 -7.18
C MET A 1 -13.91 -28.63 -5.88
N ALA A 2 -13.97 -29.26 -4.69
CA ALA A 2 -14.19 -28.55 -3.41
C ALA A 2 -13.16 -27.46 -3.07
N LYS A 3 -11.90 -27.57 -3.53
CA LYS A 3 -10.84 -26.56 -3.30
C LYS A 3 -10.97 -25.30 -4.17
N MET A 4 -11.64 -25.35 -5.32
CA MET A 4 -11.62 -24.22 -6.29
C MET A 4 -12.36 -22.98 -5.79
N ILE A 5 -13.47 -23.17 -5.06
CA ILE A 5 -14.28 -22.07 -4.52
C ILE A 5 -13.49 -21.23 -3.50
N PRO A 6 -12.91 -21.82 -2.44
CA PRO A 6 -12.13 -21.06 -1.45
C PRO A 6 -10.85 -20.44 -2.03
N VAL A 7 -10.17 -21.11 -2.97
CA VAL A 7 -9.05 -20.50 -3.70
C VAL A 7 -9.52 -19.25 -4.45
N GLY A 8 -10.62 -19.33 -5.20
CA GLY A 8 -11.18 -18.18 -5.91
C GLY A 8 -11.55 -17.03 -4.99
N LEU A 9 -12.15 -17.32 -3.83
CA LEU A 9 -12.50 -16.31 -2.82
C LEU A 9 -11.26 -15.62 -2.25
N ALA A 10 -10.24 -16.40 -1.90
CA ALA A 10 -8.97 -15.89 -1.41
C ALA A 10 -8.26 -15.05 -2.47
N THR A 11 -8.21 -15.51 -3.73
CA THR A 11 -7.66 -14.75 -4.85
C THR A 11 -8.40 -13.42 -5.05
N LEU A 12 -9.73 -13.41 -4.98
CA LEU A 12 -10.50 -12.16 -5.06
C LEU A 12 -10.14 -11.21 -3.92
N ALA A 13 -10.05 -11.71 -2.68
CA ALA A 13 -9.62 -10.92 -1.53
C ALA A 13 -8.20 -10.37 -1.70
N LEU A 14 -7.28 -11.15 -2.28
CA LEU A 14 -5.92 -10.73 -2.59
C LEU A 14 -5.87 -9.66 -3.68
N LEU A 15 -6.72 -9.74 -4.70
CA LEU A 15 -6.85 -8.71 -5.74
C LEU A 15 -7.41 -7.40 -5.15
N VAL A 16 -8.42 -7.50 -4.28
CA VAL A 16 -8.96 -6.35 -3.54
C VAL A 16 -7.88 -5.74 -2.63
N GLY A 17 -7.10 -6.56 -1.92
CA GLY A 17 -5.98 -6.10 -1.11
C GLY A 17 -4.88 -5.44 -1.94
N THR A 18 -4.57 -5.98 -3.12
CA THR A 18 -3.62 -5.39 -4.07
C THR A 18 -4.10 -4.02 -4.55
N ALA A 19 -5.38 -3.90 -4.97
CA ALA A 19 -5.97 -2.61 -5.31
C ALA A 19 -5.98 -1.65 -4.10
N GLY A 20 -6.21 -2.19 -2.90
CA GLY A 20 -6.12 -1.47 -1.63
C GLY A 20 -4.75 -0.84 -1.36
N THR A 21 -3.65 -1.39 -1.90
CA THR A 21 -2.31 -0.78 -1.76
C THR A 21 -2.16 0.54 -2.54
N LEU A 22 -3.01 0.77 -3.55
CA LEU A 22 -3.09 2.02 -4.29
C LEU A 22 -4.00 3.04 -3.60
N LEU A 23 -4.97 2.57 -2.81
CA LEU A 23 -5.99 3.42 -2.20
C LEU A 23 -5.50 3.97 -0.84
N PRO A 24 -5.43 5.30 -0.66
CA PRO A 24 -5.08 5.90 0.63
C PRO A 24 -6.06 5.46 1.73
N GLY A 25 -5.52 4.97 2.85
CA GLY A 25 -6.31 4.60 4.03
C GLY A 25 -6.75 3.13 4.08
N LEU A 26 -6.58 2.35 3.01
CA LEU A 26 -6.82 0.91 3.04
C LEU A 26 -5.51 0.16 3.33
N PRO A 27 -5.45 -0.68 4.39
CA PRO A 27 -4.28 -1.50 4.67
C PRO A 27 -4.24 -2.71 3.73
N GLY A 28 -3.92 -2.49 2.44
CA GLY A 28 -3.98 -3.50 1.39
C GLY A 28 -3.16 -4.76 1.69
N LEU A 29 -1.91 -4.60 2.12
CA LEU A 29 -1.03 -5.72 2.47
C LEU A 29 -1.51 -6.51 3.71
N PRO A 30 -1.90 -5.87 4.83
CA PRO A 30 -2.55 -6.57 5.93
C PRO A 30 -3.82 -7.34 5.54
N LEU A 31 -4.67 -6.76 4.68
CA LEU A 31 -5.85 -7.46 4.15
C LEU A 31 -5.46 -8.72 3.38
N MET A 32 -4.39 -8.65 2.57
CA MET A 32 -3.86 -9.84 1.89
C MET A 32 -3.37 -10.89 2.87
N GLY A 33 -2.65 -10.49 3.92
CA GLY A 33 -2.19 -11.41 4.97
C GLY A 33 -3.34 -12.12 5.68
N LEU A 34 -4.43 -11.40 5.99
CA LEU A 34 -5.64 -11.98 6.58
C LEU A 34 -6.31 -12.98 5.63
N ALA A 35 -6.36 -12.69 4.32
CA ALA A 35 -6.90 -13.61 3.34
C ALA A 35 -6.08 -14.92 3.25
N VAL A 36 -4.74 -14.80 3.23
CA VAL A 36 -3.84 -15.98 3.24
C VAL A 36 -4.02 -16.79 4.52
N LEU A 37 -4.12 -16.13 5.67
CA LEU A 37 -4.34 -16.79 6.97
C LEU A 37 -5.69 -17.51 7.02
N ALA A 38 -6.76 -16.86 6.58
CA ALA A 38 -8.09 -17.46 6.53
C ALA A 38 -8.14 -18.69 5.62
N TYR A 39 -7.51 -18.59 4.44
CA TYR A 39 -7.40 -19.73 3.53
C TYR A 39 -6.58 -20.87 4.16
N GLY A 40 -5.42 -20.56 4.76
CA GLY A 40 -4.58 -21.55 5.45
C GLY A 40 -5.30 -22.27 6.59
N TRP A 41 -6.12 -21.55 7.36
CA TRP A 41 -6.95 -22.13 8.41
C TRP A 41 -7.99 -23.10 7.85
N TRP A 42 -8.65 -22.73 6.75
CA TRP A 42 -9.67 -23.56 6.10
C TRP A 42 -9.10 -24.88 5.56
N GLU A 43 -7.92 -24.86 4.94
CA GLU A 43 -7.30 -26.06 4.39
C GLU A 43 -6.48 -26.88 5.42
N GLY A 44 -6.39 -26.42 6.67
CA GLY A 44 -5.62 -27.09 7.72
C GLY A 44 -4.10 -26.96 7.56
N PHE A 45 -3.63 -25.85 6.99
CA PHE A 45 -2.21 -25.52 6.77
C PHE A 45 -1.42 -26.53 5.91
N ALA A 46 -2.11 -27.23 5.00
CA ALA A 46 -1.49 -28.19 4.09
C ALA A 46 -0.60 -27.53 3.03
N ALA A 47 -1.07 -26.48 2.34
CA ALA A 47 -0.31 -25.75 1.33
C ALA A 47 0.28 -24.44 1.89
N ILE A 48 -0.47 -23.76 2.75
CA ILE A 48 -0.10 -22.55 3.48
C ILE A 48 0.47 -22.98 4.84
N SER A 49 1.73 -23.44 4.84
CA SER A 49 2.39 -23.85 6.08
C SER A 49 2.66 -22.64 7.01
N PRO A 50 2.87 -22.86 8.34
CA PRO A 50 3.25 -21.79 9.25
C PRO A 50 4.51 -21.02 8.80
N GLY A 51 5.47 -21.70 8.17
CA GLY A 51 6.66 -21.07 7.60
C GLY A 51 6.33 -20.12 6.43
N TYR A 52 5.35 -20.46 5.60
CA TYR A 52 4.88 -19.55 4.55
C TYR A 52 4.11 -18.35 5.13
N LEU A 53 3.30 -18.55 6.18
CA LEU A 53 2.67 -17.43 6.88
C LEU A 53 3.68 -16.48 7.51
N ALA A 54 4.75 -17.00 8.12
CA ALA A 54 5.85 -16.19 8.63
C ALA A 54 6.54 -15.39 7.51
N PHE A 55 6.75 -16.00 6.34
CA PHE A 55 7.26 -15.31 5.15
C PHE A 55 6.34 -14.17 4.69
N VAL A 56 5.03 -14.43 4.57
CA VAL A 56 4.03 -13.41 4.20
C VAL A 56 4.01 -12.27 5.23
N ALA A 57 4.00 -12.59 6.52
CA ALA A 57 4.05 -11.59 7.59
C ALA A 57 5.33 -10.75 7.54
N GLY A 58 6.49 -11.39 7.29
CA GLY A 58 7.77 -10.71 7.11
C GLY A 58 7.78 -9.77 5.91
N LEU A 59 7.22 -10.19 4.77
CA LEU A 59 7.06 -9.35 3.58
C LEU A 59 6.18 -8.14 3.86
N ILE A 60 5.04 -8.33 4.52
CA ILE A 60 4.12 -7.25 4.89
C ILE A 60 4.85 -6.25 5.81
N ALA A 61 5.54 -6.74 6.84
CA ALA A 61 6.29 -5.89 7.77
C ALA A 61 7.39 -5.10 7.04
N LEU A 62 8.15 -5.74 6.15
CA LEU A 62 9.21 -5.09 5.39
C LEU A 62 8.65 -4.02 4.43
N ALA A 63 7.57 -4.32 3.73
CA ALA A 63 6.94 -3.39 2.80
C ALA A 63 6.35 -2.17 3.53
N MET A 64 5.64 -2.38 4.64
CA MET A 64 5.13 -1.28 5.46
C MET A 64 6.26 -0.43 6.05
N ALA A 65 7.33 -1.05 6.56
CA ALA A 65 8.50 -0.33 7.03
C ALA A 65 9.16 0.49 5.91
N GLY A 66 9.27 -0.11 4.71
CA GLY A 66 9.78 0.54 3.51
C GLY A 66 8.92 1.72 3.06
N GLU A 67 7.59 1.60 3.11
CA GLU A 67 6.65 2.68 2.81
C GLU A 67 6.81 3.85 3.80
N HIS A 68 6.86 3.56 5.10
CA HIS A 68 7.08 4.57 6.12
C HIS A 68 8.42 5.29 5.92
N TRP A 69 9.48 4.52 5.61
CA TRP A 69 10.78 5.07 5.29
C TRP A 69 10.75 5.92 4.02
N ALA A 70 10.10 5.46 2.95
CA ALA A 70 9.97 6.19 1.68
C ALA A 70 9.22 7.52 1.85
N ARG A 71 8.14 7.53 2.65
CA ARG A 71 7.40 8.76 2.99
C ARG A 71 8.24 9.72 3.82
N ALA A 72 8.93 9.23 4.84
CA ALA A 72 9.81 10.04 5.68
C ALA A 72 10.99 10.60 4.87
N TRP A 73 11.57 9.78 3.98
CA TRP A 73 12.65 10.19 3.11
C TRP A 73 12.19 11.22 2.07
N GLY A 74 11.07 10.99 1.40
CA GLY A 74 10.52 11.89 0.38
C GLY A 74 10.16 13.26 0.96
N THR A 75 9.55 13.30 2.15
CA THR A 75 9.24 14.57 2.83
C THR A 75 10.51 15.30 3.26
N ARG A 76 11.45 14.62 3.93
CA ARG A 76 12.71 15.23 4.41
C ARG A 76 13.61 15.71 3.28
N ARG A 77 13.71 14.94 2.19
CA ARG A 77 14.60 15.25 1.06
C ARG A 77 14.21 16.55 0.34
N PHE A 78 12.92 16.90 0.37
CA PHE A 78 12.39 18.10 -0.27
C PHE A 78 11.96 19.20 0.72
N GLY A 79 12.23 19.01 2.02
CA GLY A 79 12.02 20.02 3.05
C GLY A 79 10.58 20.19 3.50
N GLY A 80 9.73 19.17 3.34
CA GLY A 80 8.34 19.18 3.80
C GLY A 80 8.21 19.19 5.33
N THR A 81 7.09 19.71 5.81
CA THR A 81 6.73 19.82 7.23
C THR A 81 5.55 18.91 7.57
N ALA A 82 5.15 18.90 8.84
CA ALA A 82 3.94 18.21 9.28
C ALA A 82 2.68 18.75 8.56
N TRP A 83 2.62 20.04 8.23
CA TRP A 83 1.49 20.63 7.52
C TRP A 83 1.36 20.12 6.08
N GLY A 84 2.48 19.96 5.36
CA GLY A 84 2.48 19.31 4.06
C GLY A 84 2.11 17.84 4.14
N ALA A 85 2.52 17.12 5.20
CA ALA A 85 2.14 15.72 5.39
C ALA A 85 0.62 15.57 5.64
N TRP A 86 0.04 16.36 6.55
CA TRP A 86 -1.41 16.36 6.80
C TRP A 86 -2.20 16.85 5.60
N GLY A 87 -1.69 17.86 4.90
CA GLY A 87 -2.24 18.32 3.63
C GLY A 87 -2.25 17.22 2.57
N ALA A 88 -1.17 16.45 2.44
CA ALA A 88 -1.08 15.32 1.51
C ALA A 88 -2.12 14.23 1.85
N VAL A 89 -2.32 13.93 3.14
CA VAL A 89 -3.33 12.95 3.58
C VAL A 89 -4.74 13.42 3.23
N ALA A 90 -5.09 14.66 3.57
CA ALA A 90 -6.39 15.23 3.23
C ALA A 90 -6.60 15.30 1.71
N GLY A 91 -5.59 15.75 0.98
CA GLY A 91 -5.59 15.79 -0.48
C GLY A 91 -5.70 14.40 -1.11
N SER A 92 -5.11 13.37 -0.50
CA SER A 92 -5.25 11.98 -0.95
C SER A 92 -6.68 11.49 -0.81
N ILE A 93 -7.33 11.78 0.31
CA ILE A 93 -8.73 11.42 0.55
C ILE A 93 -9.64 12.15 -0.45
N LEU A 94 -9.46 13.44 -0.64
CA LEU A 94 -10.24 14.22 -1.62
C LEU A 94 -9.93 13.80 -3.06
N GLY A 95 -8.69 13.41 -3.34
CA GLY A 95 -8.24 12.91 -4.64
C GLY A 95 -8.92 11.60 -5.06
N LEU A 96 -9.43 10.80 -4.12
CA LEU A 96 -10.19 9.59 -4.43
C LEU A 96 -11.47 9.86 -5.25
N PHE A 97 -12.04 11.06 -5.16
CA PHE A 97 -13.21 11.44 -5.97
C PHE A 97 -12.87 11.75 -7.43
N PHE A 98 -11.58 11.87 -7.77
CA PHE A 98 -11.08 12.26 -9.09
C PHE A 98 -10.12 11.21 -9.67
N LEU A 99 -10.36 9.93 -9.38
CA LEU A 99 -9.57 8.82 -9.90
C LEU A 99 -9.58 8.79 -11.45
N PRO A 100 -8.49 8.38 -12.11
CA PRO A 100 -7.22 7.93 -11.52
C PRO A 100 -6.25 9.08 -11.18
N LEU A 101 -6.42 10.26 -11.78
CA LEU A 101 -5.47 11.37 -11.66
C LEU A 101 -5.36 11.91 -10.23
N GLY A 102 -6.47 11.93 -9.50
CA GLY A 102 -6.53 12.40 -8.12
C GLY A 102 -5.69 11.60 -7.13
N LEU A 103 -5.28 10.37 -7.48
CA LEU A 103 -4.40 9.54 -6.65
C LEU A 103 -3.00 10.15 -6.49
N VAL A 104 -2.54 10.90 -7.50
CA VAL A 104 -1.25 11.62 -7.48
C VAL A 104 -1.48 13.12 -7.28
N ALA A 105 -2.44 13.70 -8.01
CA ALA A 105 -2.72 15.13 -7.96
C ALA A 105 -3.27 15.57 -6.61
N GLY A 106 -4.10 14.74 -5.96
CA GLY A 106 -4.67 14.99 -4.64
C GLY A 106 -3.59 15.19 -3.57
N PRO A 107 -2.72 14.18 -3.30
CA PRO A 107 -1.64 14.34 -2.32
C PRO A 107 -0.69 15.49 -2.66
N PHE A 108 -0.40 15.71 -3.94
CA PHE A 108 0.43 16.84 -4.38
C PHE A 108 -0.19 18.19 -4.01
N ALA A 109 -1.43 18.43 -4.46
CA ALA A 109 -2.14 19.68 -4.24
C ALA A 109 -2.38 19.91 -2.74
N GLY A 110 -2.75 18.85 -2.02
CA GLY A 110 -2.91 18.88 -0.57
C GLY A 110 -1.62 19.23 0.16
N ALA A 111 -0.49 18.62 -0.22
CA ALA A 111 0.81 18.93 0.36
C ALA A 111 1.22 20.39 0.12
N VAL A 112 1.06 20.88 -1.12
CA VAL A 112 1.35 22.26 -1.47
C VAL A 112 0.47 23.22 -0.68
N ALA A 113 -0.84 22.96 -0.62
CA ALA A 113 -1.78 23.78 0.14
C ALA A 113 -1.43 23.79 1.64
N GLY A 114 -1.12 22.63 2.22
CA GLY A 114 -0.70 22.53 3.62
C GLY A 114 0.56 23.34 3.93
N GLU A 115 1.58 23.27 3.07
CA GLU A 115 2.80 24.05 3.24
C GLU A 115 2.58 25.56 3.06
N LEU A 116 1.70 25.97 2.15
CA LEU A 116 1.32 27.37 1.99
C LEU A 116 0.59 27.90 3.24
N LEU A 117 -0.34 27.10 3.79
CA LEU A 117 -1.04 27.43 5.05
C LEU A 117 -0.09 27.51 6.24
N ALA A 118 1.03 26.77 6.21
CA ALA A 118 2.11 26.88 7.19
C ALA A 118 3.01 28.12 7.01
N GLY A 119 2.68 29.03 6.08
CA GLY A 119 3.42 30.26 5.82
C GLY A 119 4.68 30.06 4.98
N ARG A 120 4.84 28.91 4.30
CA ARG A 120 6.00 28.70 3.44
C ARG A 120 5.84 29.41 2.10
N ARG A 121 6.98 29.84 1.55
CA ARG A 121 7.04 30.43 0.21
C ARG A 121 6.60 29.42 -0.85
N ALA A 122 5.95 29.88 -1.91
CA ALA A 122 5.43 29.04 -2.99
C ALA A 122 6.47 28.05 -3.55
N GLY A 123 7.71 28.49 -3.77
CA GLY A 123 8.78 27.60 -4.24
C GLY A 123 9.16 26.49 -3.26
N GLN A 124 9.03 26.72 -1.95
CA GLN A 124 9.26 25.68 -0.93
C GLN A 124 8.08 24.71 -0.87
N ALA A 125 6.84 25.23 -0.94
CA ALA A 125 5.63 24.42 -0.95
C ALA A 125 5.57 23.48 -2.16
N LEU A 126 5.90 23.97 -3.36
CA LEU A 126 5.98 23.15 -4.57
C LEU A 126 7.02 22.04 -4.47
N ARG A 127 8.23 22.35 -3.96
CA ARG A 127 9.27 21.33 -3.73
C ARG A 127 8.79 20.26 -2.74
N ALA A 128 8.17 20.68 -1.63
CA ALA A 128 7.60 19.75 -0.65
C ALA A 128 6.50 18.88 -1.27
N GLY A 129 5.64 19.44 -2.12
CA GLY A 129 4.65 18.69 -2.89
C GLY A 129 5.26 17.61 -3.77
N VAL A 130 6.33 17.94 -4.50
CA VAL A 130 7.09 16.97 -5.31
C VAL A 130 7.66 15.86 -4.42
N GLY A 131 8.25 16.21 -3.27
CA GLY A 131 8.77 15.22 -2.32
C GLY A 131 7.70 14.31 -1.74
N GLY A 132 6.50 14.85 -1.48
CA GLY A 132 5.33 14.08 -1.06
C GLY A 132 4.91 13.06 -2.12
N VAL A 133 4.79 13.49 -3.38
CA VAL A 133 4.47 12.60 -4.50
C VAL A 133 5.52 11.52 -4.67
N VAL A 134 6.82 11.88 -4.66
CA VAL A 134 7.91 10.91 -4.78
C VAL A 134 7.86 9.89 -3.64
N GLY A 135 7.67 10.34 -2.40
CA GLY A 135 7.56 9.45 -1.24
C GLY A 135 6.36 8.51 -1.32
N VAL A 136 5.21 9.00 -1.79
CA VAL A 136 4.01 8.18 -2.03
C VAL A 136 4.27 7.16 -3.13
N LEU A 137 4.78 7.57 -4.30
CA LEU A 137 5.01 6.66 -5.42
C LEU A 137 6.03 5.56 -5.08
N VAL A 138 7.12 5.91 -4.39
CA VAL A 138 8.12 4.92 -3.95
C VAL A 138 7.49 3.96 -2.94
N GLY A 139 6.76 4.46 -1.94
CA GLY A 139 6.09 3.63 -0.94
C GLY A 139 5.03 2.70 -1.54
N THR A 140 4.17 3.23 -2.41
CA THR A 140 3.17 2.45 -3.16
C THR A 140 3.85 1.42 -4.06
N GLY A 141 4.96 1.74 -4.71
CA GLY A 141 5.74 0.79 -5.51
C GLY A 141 6.26 -0.39 -4.68
N LEU A 142 6.79 -0.14 -3.48
CA LEU A 142 7.22 -1.18 -2.55
C LEU A 142 6.05 -2.08 -2.13
N ASN A 143 4.90 -1.48 -1.80
CA ASN A 143 3.70 -2.22 -1.43
C ASN A 143 3.14 -3.06 -2.57
N LEU A 144 3.10 -2.52 -3.79
CA LEU A 144 2.67 -3.25 -4.99
C LEU A 144 3.59 -4.43 -5.28
N ALA A 145 4.91 -4.25 -5.18
CA ALA A 145 5.86 -5.33 -5.36
C ALA A 145 5.62 -6.47 -4.35
N ALA A 146 5.46 -6.13 -3.06
CA ALA A 146 5.14 -7.12 -2.04
C ALA A 146 3.79 -7.80 -2.26
N ALA A 147 2.75 -7.04 -2.66
CA ALA A 147 1.43 -7.57 -2.96
C ALA A 147 1.49 -8.58 -4.12
N LEU A 148 2.21 -8.26 -5.20
CA LEU A 148 2.42 -9.18 -6.33
C LEU A 148 3.15 -10.44 -5.89
N VAL A 149 4.21 -10.33 -5.07
CA VAL A 149 4.92 -11.50 -4.54
C VAL A 149 3.99 -12.38 -3.70
N ILE A 150 3.17 -11.78 -2.82
CA ILE A 150 2.20 -12.53 -2.00
C ILE A 150 1.17 -13.23 -2.90
N LEU A 151 0.58 -12.51 -3.85
CA LEU A 151 -0.43 -13.05 -4.76
C LEU A 151 0.11 -14.22 -5.59
N LEU A 152 1.28 -14.06 -6.21
CA LEU A 152 1.88 -15.08 -7.06
C LEU A 152 2.32 -16.32 -6.27
N THR A 153 2.96 -16.12 -5.11
CA THR A 153 3.39 -17.24 -4.25
C THR A 153 2.20 -17.96 -3.62
N PHE A 154 1.13 -17.25 -3.30
CA PHE A 154 -0.11 -17.85 -2.81
C PHE A 154 -0.74 -18.73 -3.89
N LEU A 155 -0.91 -18.22 -5.12
CA LEU A 155 -1.46 -18.98 -6.24
C LEU A 155 -0.63 -20.23 -6.53
N TYR A 156 0.70 -20.10 -6.56
CA TYR A 156 1.59 -21.23 -6.77
C TYR A 156 1.40 -22.32 -5.70
N ARG A 157 1.32 -21.94 -4.43
CA ARG A 157 1.13 -22.91 -3.33
C ARG A 157 -0.28 -23.50 -3.32
N ALA A 158 -1.30 -22.69 -3.51
CA ALA A 158 -2.70 -23.12 -3.49
C ALA A 158 -3.04 -24.06 -4.67
N LEU A 159 -2.40 -23.88 -5.83
CA LEU A 159 -2.59 -24.73 -7.01
C LEU A 159 -1.61 -25.91 -7.08
N GLY A 160 -0.39 -25.76 -6.54
CA GLY A 160 0.67 -26.77 -6.57
C GLY A 160 0.69 -27.72 -5.36
N GLY A 161 0.02 -27.39 -4.25
CA GLY A 161 -0.15 -28.26 -3.07
C GLY A 161 -1.24 -29.33 -3.24
N GLY A 162 -1.29 -29.93 -4.44
CA GLY A 162 -2.18 -31.04 -4.81
C GLY A 162 -1.58 -32.38 -4.43
#